data_AF-A0AAN9AIZ6-F1
#
_entry.id   AF-A0AAN9AIZ6-F1
#
_cell.length_a   1.000
_cell.length_b   1.000
_cell.length_c   1.000
_cell.angle_alpha   90.00
_cell.angle_beta   90.00
_cell.angle_gamma   90.00
#
_symmetry.space_group_name_H-M   'P 1'
#
loop_
_entity.id
_entity.type
_entity.pdbx_description
1 polymer ?
#
loop_
_entity_poly.entity_id
_entity_poly.type
_entity_poly.pdbx_seq_one_letter_code
_entity_poly.pdbx_strand_id
1 'polypeptide(L)'
;MAAASATSSSELPECPVCHDGYQEPKILPCTHLVCKQCVVSWLQKAGVQGGCPLCRARILPSTSQLGHCDLNTLVNDLPTDLATMALVDSHKTLSGQHVCTICEDNTAATSFCLQCDVKLCEDCTRKHKKVPGTRKHVIEDLNKLSPQRLAEINRATCNVHDDRPAEVYCSTHRELICMLCATTNHRSCAEVKAITDVATEKRRELEQQAQRLRAMETALSAQIKEVKGMFPSMRRKAKDTFDDLEQWVKKRRQEVNTLIQAEEDATMTSLAELEKWRAALALNTASVGKLVQSASGGALLGMVNSLKSRLNDLESQTGTTRKIETAALTFNFQKLDQLKSDIASLGQITKPTSTHTTLQQPTQPAPVTSTATTTTTTRRAADKPRGAELAKVLRVGDRVKPGPDWDGRLWGLAGTVTAIPSRLAVTLGCDPAGWVDVKWDGVDEDFHCMGYNGQYELDLL
;
A
#
# COMPACT_ATOMS: atom_id res chain seq x y z
N MET A 1 -0.61 8.06 -5.66
CA MET A 1 -0.67 8.13 -7.13
C MET A 1 -0.65 9.61 -7.55
N ALA A 2 0.51 10.24 -7.51
CA ALA A 2 0.80 11.39 -8.35
C ALA A 2 1.69 10.84 -9.46
N ALA A 3 1.10 10.61 -10.63
CA ALA A 3 1.85 10.22 -11.80
C ALA A 3 2.81 11.36 -12.12
N ALA A 4 4.12 11.07 -12.13
CA ALA A 4 5.11 11.96 -12.68
C ALA A 4 4.84 12.05 -14.19
N SER A 5 4.11 13.08 -14.60
CA SER A 5 4.01 13.47 -15.99
C SER A 5 5.40 13.92 -16.42
N ALA A 6 6.02 13.14 -17.30
CA ALA A 6 7.19 13.56 -18.05
C ALA A 6 6.75 14.66 -19.03
N THR A 7 6.94 15.92 -18.64
CA THR A 7 6.87 17.08 -19.53
C THR A 7 8.29 17.48 -19.91
N SER A 8 8.59 17.41 -21.20
CA SER A 8 9.80 17.98 -21.79
C SER A 8 9.72 19.50 -21.79
N SER A 9 10.60 20.19 -21.06
CA SER A 9 11.26 21.47 -21.43
C SER A 9 11.95 22.10 -20.21
N SER A 10 13.26 22.33 -20.35
CA SER A 10 14.10 23.41 -19.76
C SER A 10 13.68 24.19 -18.49
N GLU A 11 13.03 23.60 -17.48
CA GLU A 11 12.76 24.26 -16.20
C GLU A 11 13.67 23.70 -15.10
N LEU A 12 14.32 24.59 -14.36
CA LEU A 12 15.10 24.23 -13.17
C LEU A 12 14.17 23.59 -12.12
N PRO A 13 14.67 22.63 -11.32
CA PRO A 13 13.88 22.10 -10.21
C PRO A 13 13.58 23.21 -9.18
N GLU A 14 12.31 23.33 -8.79
CA GLU A 14 11.83 24.31 -7.81
C GLU A 14 11.52 23.65 -6.46
N CYS A 15 11.64 24.44 -5.39
CA CYS A 15 11.28 24.00 -4.06
C CYS A 15 9.75 23.96 -3.88
N PRO A 16 9.16 22.83 -3.44
CA PRO A 16 7.71 22.69 -3.30
C PRO A 16 7.10 23.51 -2.15
N VAL A 17 7.93 24.23 -1.38
CA VAL A 17 7.48 25.06 -0.24
C VAL A 17 7.49 26.54 -0.57
N CYS A 18 8.56 27.05 -1.19
CA CYS A 18 8.63 28.47 -1.58
C CYS A 18 8.33 28.71 -3.06
N HIS A 19 8.29 27.66 -3.90
CA HIS A 19 8.10 27.76 -5.36
C HIS A 19 9.19 28.56 -6.07
N ASP A 20 10.37 28.69 -5.44
CA ASP A 20 11.56 29.29 -6.04
C ASP A 20 12.63 28.23 -6.31
N GLY A 21 13.65 28.58 -7.10
CA GLY A 21 14.84 27.76 -7.28
C GLY A 21 15.54 27.46 -5.95
N TYR A 22 15.98 26.21 -5.77
CA TYR A 22 16.52 25.74 -4.49
C TYR A 22 17.68 26.59 -3.96
N GLN A 23 17.61 26.95 -2.67
CA GLN A 23 18.72 27.52 -1.89
C GLN A 23 19.09 26.55 -0.77
N GLU A 24 20.34 26.07 -0.77
CA GLU A 24 20.82 25.02 0.15
C GLU A 24 19.81 23.85 0.29
N PRO A 25 19.54 23.09 -0.79
CA PRO A 25 18.52 22.04 -0.79
C PRO A 25 18.89 20.91 0.18
N LYS A 26 18.03 20.64 1.17
CA LYS A 26 18.19 19.59 2.18
C LYS A 26 17.35 18.36 1.87
N ILE A 27 17.98 17.19 1.92
CA ILE A 27 17.34 15.88 1.79
C ILE A 27 16.85 15.45 3.18
N LEU A 28 15.53 15.38 3.35
CA LEU A 28 14.92 14.94 4.61
C LEU A 28 15.01 13.40 4.77
N PRO A 29 14.85 12.84 5.99
CA PRO A 29 14.86 11.38 6.20
C PRO A 29 13.80 10.62 5.39
N CYS A 30 12.70 11.30 5.02
CA CYS A 30 11.67 10.78 4.13
C CYS A 30 11.97 11.00 2.64
N THR A 31 13.22 11.31 2.30
CA THR A 31 13.76 11.56 0.95
C THR A 31 13.15 12.72 0.18
N HIS A 32 12.38 13.60 0.83
CA HIS A 32 11.89 14.82 0.22
C HIS A 32 12.97 15.90 0.21
N LEU A 33 12.97 16.72 -0.84
CA LEU A 33 13.92 17.81 -1.04
C LEU A 33 13.24 19.15 -0.79
N VAL A 34 13.83 19.99 0.07
CA VAL A 34 13.32 21.34 0.39
C VAL A 34 14.49 22.29 0.67
N CYS A 35 14.33 23.60 0.48
CA CYS A 35 15.35 24.57 0.90
C CYS A 35 15.56 24.51 2.42
N LYS A 36 16.80 24.71 2.87
CA LYS A 36 17.15 24.82 4.29
C LYS A 36 16.23 25.80 5.04
N GLN A 37 16.08 27.02 4.52
CA GLN A 37 15.25 28.02 5.19
C GLN A 37 13.76 27.65 5.20
N CYS A 38 13.28 26.91 4.20
CA CYS A 38 11.90 26.43 4.14
C CYS A 38 11.61 25.42 5.26
N VAL A 39 12.50 24.45 5.48
CA VAL A 39 12.34 23.49 6.59
C VAL A 39 12.52 24.14 7.96
N VAL A 40 13.48 25.05 8.12
CA VAL A 40 13.65 25.82 9.38
C VAL A 40 12.39 26.62 9.70
N SER A 41 11.90 27.41 8.74
CA SER A 41 10.70 28.25 8.93
C SER A 41 9.44 27.41 9.17
N TRP A 42 9.33 26.24 8.53
CA TRP A 42 8.26 25.29 8.78
C TRP A 42 8.28 24.76 10.21
N LEU A 43 9.43 24.27 10.69
CA LEU A 43 9.58 23.72 12.04
C LEU A 43 9.44 24.79 13.13
N GLN A 44 9.80 26.04 12.85
CA GLN A 44 9.55 27.17 13.75
C GLN A 44 8.05 27.42 13.96
N LYS A 45 7.23 27.25 12.91
CA LYS A 45 5.76 27.44 12.97
C LYS A 45 5.01 26.22 13.48
N ALA A 46 5.36 25.04 12.99
CA ALA A 46 4.66 23.79 13.28
C ALA A 46 5.20 23.05 14.53
N GLY A 47 6.32 23.52 15.08
CA GLY A 47 7.09 22.81 16.10
C GLY A 47 7.88 21.63 15.53
N VAL A 48 8.80 21.10 16.33
CA VAL A 48 9.66 19.96 15.97
C VAL A 48 8.86 18.71 15.57
N GLN A 49 7.66 18.54 16.13
CA GLN A 49 6.75 17.43 15.83
C GLN A 49 6.01 17.59 14.49
N GLY A 50 6.07 18.77 13.86
CA GLY A 50 5.43 19.04 12.58
C GLY A 50 6.01 18.24 11.40
N GLY A 51 7.22 17.71 11.57
CA GLY A 51 7.85 16.82 10.59
C GLY A 51 8.06 17.46 9.22
N CYS A 52 8.08 16.63 8.18
CA CYS A 52 8.23 17.03 6.78
C CYS A 52 7.04 17.87 6.31
N PRO A 53 7.25 19.03 5.65
CA PRO A 53 6.14 19.84 5.13
C PRO A 53 5.32 19.13 4.05
N LEU A 54 5.84 18.07 3.41
CA LEU A 54 5.18 17.37 2.30
C LEU A 54 4.41 16.12 2.76
N CYS A 55 4.99 15.33 3.67
CA CYS A 55 4.39 14.07 4.10
C CYS A 55 4.25 13.90 5.62
N ARG A 56 4.62 14.92 6.40
CA ARG A 56 4.60 14.93 7.87
C ARG A 56 5.47 13.86 8.54
N ALA A 57 6.33 13.19 7.76
CA ALA A 57 7.34 12.29 8.26
C ALA A 57 8.24 12.98 9.30
N ARG A 58 8.64 12.26 10.33
CA ARG A 58 9.52 12.77 11.36
C ARG A 58 10.89 13.12 10.76
N ILE A 59 11.37 14.34 11.03
CA ILE A 59 12.71 14.79 10.60
C ILE A 59 13.73 14.55 11.71
N LEU A 60 13.33 14.75 12.97
CA LEU A 60 14.20 14.70 14.15
C LEU A 60 13.79 13.57 15.10
N PRO A 61 14.72 12.88 15.77
CA PRO A 61 14.39 11.85 16.75
C PRO A 61 13.55 12.42 17.91
N SER A 62 12.63 11.61 18.44
CA SER A 62 11.77 12.00 19.56
C SER A 62 12.54 11.98 20.87
N THR A 63 13.38 12.97 21.12
CA THR A 63 13.92 13.20 22.45
C THR A 63 13.37 14.51 23.01
N SER A 64 12.91 14.44 24.26
CA SER A 64 12.34 15.53 25.06
C SER A 64 13.33 16.65 25.40
N GLN A 65 14.56 16.60 24.87
CA GLN A 65 15.65 17.54 25.15
C GLN A 65 15.78 18.68 24.11
N LEU A 66 14.94 18.70 23.07
CA LEU A 66 15.01 19.68 21.97
C LEU A 66 14.52 21.10 22.33
N GLY A 67 14.16 21.35 23.61
CA GLY A 67 13.70 22.67 24.07
C GLY A 67 14.73 23.80 23.92
N HIS A 68 16.01 23.49 23.67
CA HIS A 68 17.10 24.47 23.54
C HIS A 68 18.03 24.24 22.34
N CYS A 69 17.65 23.42 21.35
CA CYS A 69 18.49 23.24 20.16
C CYS A 69 18.11 24.25 19.08
N ASP A 70 19.10 24.99 18.58
CA ASP A 70 18.93 25.86 17.41
C ASP A 70 18.55 25.02 16.18
N LEU A 71 17.36 25.24 15.65
CA LEU A 71 16.82 24.53 14.49
C LEU A 71 17.74 24.63 13.27
N ASN A 72 18.50 25.71 13.12
CA ASN A 72 19.45 25.83 12.02
C ASN A 72 20.57 24.78 12.14
N THR A 73 21.09 24.58 13.35
CA THR A 73 22.11 23.57 13.63
C THR A 73 21.61 22.17 13.27
N LEU A 74 20.39 21.82 13.70
CA LEU A 74 19.79 20.51 13.40
C LEU A 74 19.52 20.29 11.91
N VAL A 75 19.11 21.34 11.20
CA VAL A 75 18.87 21.26 9.74
C VAL A 75 20.20 21.24 8.97
N ASN A 76 21.26 21.85 9.49
CA ASN A 76 22.58 21.83 8.86
C ASN A 76 23.13 20.41 8.75
N ASP A 77 22.87 19.57 9.74
CA ASP A 77 23.30 18.16 9.77
C ASP A 77 22.63 17.29 8.69
N LEU A 78 21.51 17.74 8.13
CA LEU A 78 20.84 17.05 7.04
C LEU A 78 21.66 17.13 5.75
N PRO A 79 21.72 16.05 4.94
CA PRO A 79 22.44 16.04 3.68
C PRO A 79 21.95 17.13 2.74
N THR A 80 22.88 17.86 2.13
CA THR A 80 22.57 18.80 1.04
C THR A 80 22.63 18.08 -0.29
N ASP A 81 21.65 18.28 -1.17
CA ASP A 81 21.72 17.79 -2.54
C ASP A 81 22.63 18.67 -3.39
N LEU A 82 23.92 18.31 -3.40
CA LEU A 82 24.95 19.04 -4.13
C LEU A 82 24.72 19.04 -5.64
N ALA A 83 24.03 18.03 -6.19
CA ALA A 83 23.73 17.98 -7.61
C ALA A 83 22.70 19.06 -7.99
N THR A 84 21.61 19.15 -7.23
CA THR A 84 20.62 20.21 -7.42
C THR A 84 21.21 21.59 -7.16
N MET A 85 22.07 21.72 -6.14
CA MET A 85 22.75 22.99 -5.85
C MET A 85 23.66 23.42 -7.01
N ALA A 86 24.48 22.50 -7.55
CA ALA A 86 25.34 22.76 -8.71
C ALA A 86 24.55 23.14 -9.96
N LEU A 87 23.37 22.54 -10.17
CA LEU A 87 22.48 22.89 -11.29
C LEU A 87 21.91 24.30 -11.14
N VAL A 88 21.43 24.67 -9.94
CA VAL A 88 20.93 26.01 -9.66
C VAL A 88 22.02 27.05 -9.82
N ASP A 89 23.23 26.79 -9.30
CA ASP A 89 24.37 27.71 -9.42
C ASP A 89 24.84 27.85 -10.86
N SER A 90 24.88 26.74 -11.61
CA SER A 90 25.20 26.77 -13.03
C SER A 90 24.21 27.61 -13.82
N HIS A 91 22.92 27.50 -13.51
CA HIS A 91 21.90 28.32 -14.15
C HIS A 91 22.02 29.78 -13.77
N LYS A 92 22.31 30.12 -12.50
CA LYS A 92 22.61 31.50 -12.08
C LYS A 92 23.82 32.06 -12.85
N THR A 93 24.89 31.27 -12.99
CA THR A 93 26.09 31.66 -13.75
C THR A 93 25.79 31.94 -15.21
N LEU A 94 24.87 31.19 -15.82
CA LEU A 94 24.46 31.33 -17.21
C LEU A 94 23.24 32.25 -17.42
N SER A 95 22.69 32.82 -16.35
CA SER A 95 21.58 33.78 -16.42
C SER A 95 22.11 35.22 -16.50
N GLY A 96 21.49 36.05 -17.33
CA GLY A 96 21.78 37.48 -17.44
C GLY A 96 22.90 37.84 -18.43
N GLN A 97 23.27 39.13 -18.49
CA GLN A 97 24.28 39.62 -19.42
C GLN A 97 25.68 39.13 -19.02
N HIS A 98 26.40 38.49 -19.94
CA HIS A 98 27.72 37.95 -19.68
C HIS A 98 28.81 38.98 -19.96
N VAL A 99 29.52 39.40 -18.90
CA VAL A 99 30.72 40.24 -18.99
C VAL A 99 31.97 39.42 -18.69
N CYS A 100 33.09 39.82 -19.30
CA CYS A 100 34.39 39.21 -19.07
C CYS A 100 34.80 39.42 -17.61
N THR A 101 35.19 38.35 -16.92
CA THR A 101 35.62 38.41 -15.50
C THR A 101 37.11 38.66 -15.34
N ILE A 102 37.87 38.79 -16.45
CA ILE A 102 39.33 38.90 -16.44
C ILE A 102 39.82 40.31 -16.81
N CYS A 103 39.08 41.07 -17.62
CA CYS A 103 39.45 42.44 -17.98
C CYS A 103 38.55 43.47 -17.27
N GLU A 104 39.11 44.64 -17.00
CA GLU A 104 38.40 45.74 -16.33
C GLU A 104 37.43 46.48 -17.28
N ASP A 105 37.50 46.18 -18.58
CA ASP A 105 36.74 46.86 -19.64
C ASP A 105 35.26 46.44 -19.71
N ASN A 106 34.79 45.54 -18.83
CA ASN A 106 33.43 44.99 -18.81
C ASN A 106 32.92 44.51 -20.19
N THR A 107 33.85 44.07 -21.05
CA THR A 107 33.53 43.60 -22.41
C THR A 107 32.63 42.37 -22.37
N ALA A 108 31.74 42.25 -23.36
CA ALA A 108 30.85 41.09 -23.45
C ALA A 108 31.68 39.79 -23.53
N ALA A 109 31.40 38.86 -22.63
CA ALA A 109 32.00 37.53 -22.66
C ALA A 109 31.27 36.65 -23.68
N THR A 110 32.04 35.96 -24.50
CA THR A 110 31.53 35.03 -25.52
C THR A 110 31.89 33.58 -25.21
N SER A 111 32.80 33.36 -24.27
CA SER A 111 33.36 32.04 -23.98
C SER A 111 33.49 31.82 -22.48
N PHE A 112 33.46 30.55 -22.08
CA PHE A 112 33.63 30.13 -20.69
C PHE A 112 34.73 29.08 -20.59
N CYS A 113 35.65 29.27 -19.65
CA CYS A 113 36.70 28.28 -19.39
C CYS A 113 36.28 27.34 -18.25
N LEU A 114 36.08 26.07 -18.57
CA LEU A 114 35.56 25.05 -17.65
C LEU A 114 36.51 24.70 -16.49
N GLN A 115 37.82 24.87 -16.67
CA GLN A 115 38.83 24.60 -15.65
C GLN A 115 39.10 25.79 -14.74
N CYS A 116 38.87 27.01 -15.25
CA CYS A 116 39.12 28.24 -14.49
C CYS A 116 37.84 28.83 -13.91
N ASP A 117 36.67 28.35 -14.33
CA ASP A 117 35.35 28.84 -13.92
C ASP A 117 35.18 30.36 -14.19
N VAL A 118 35.66 30.81 -15.35
CA VAL A 118 35.69 32.24 -15.73
C VAL A 118 35.05 32.51 -17.09
N LYS A 119 34.38 33.66 -17.19
CA LYS A 119 33.80 34.19 -18.42
C LYS A 119 34.84 35.05 -19.14
N LEU A 120 35.05 34.80 -20.42
CA LEU A 120 36.11 35.41 -21.23
C LEU A 120 35.51 36.13 -22.44
N CYS A 121 35.93 37.37 -22.68
CA CYS A 121 35.77 38.01 -23.98
C CYS A 121 36.74 37.39 -25.01
N GLU A 122 36.59 37.76 -26.27
CA GLU A 122 37.42 37.21 -27.36
C GLU A 122 38.92 37.42 -27.13
N ASP A 123 39.31 38.60 -26.64
CA ASP A 123 40.70 38.96 -26.40
C ASP A 123 41.30 38.18 -25.22
N CYS A 124 40.55 38.06 -24.12
CA CYS A 124 40.96 37.28 -22.97
C CYS A 124 41.03 35.79 -23.33
N THR A 125 40.10 35.29 -24.14
CA THR A 125 40.13 33.91 -24.67
C THR A 125 41.39 33.64 -25.47
N ARG A 126 41.76 34.57 -26.37
CA ARG A 126 42.98 34.45 -27.20
C ARG A 126 44.25 34.42 -26.36
N LYS A 127 44.32 35.25 -25.30
CA LYS A 127 45.44 35.25 -24.34
C LYS A 127 45.46 33.95 -23.52
N HIS A 128 44.29 33.51 -23.03
CA HIS A 128 44.13 32.28 -22.25
C HIS A 128 44.62 31.04 -22.98
N LYS A 129 44.40 30.96 -24.30
CA LYS A 129 44.91 29.86 -25.15
C LYS A 129 46.43 29.88 -25.37
N LYS A 130 47.10 31.00 -25.12
CA LYS A 130 48.56 31.16 -25.34
C LYS A 130 49.38 30.95 -24.07
N VAL A 131 48.79 31.16 -22.90
CA VAL A 131 49.49 31.01 -21.61
C VAL A 131 49.77 29.51 -21.34
N PRO A 132 51.02 29.12 -21.03
CA PRO A 132 51.39 27.71 -20.86
C PRO A 132 50.54 26.93 -19.84
N GLY A 133 50.08 27.59 -18.76
CA GLY A 133 49.24 27.00 -17.73
C GLY A 133 47.79 26.76 -18.14
N THR A 134 47.25 27.52 -19.10
CA THR A 134 45.82 27.50 -19.45
C THR A 134 45.54 27.11 -20.90
N ARG A 135 46.59 26.97 -21.74
CA ARG A 135 46.45 26.63 -23.17
C ARG A 135 45.74 25.32 -23.47
N LYS A 136 45.72 24.39 -22.50
CA LYS A 136 45.04 23.08 -22.60
C LYS A 136 43.65 23.08 -21.99
N HIS A 137 43.19 24.20 -21.45
CA HIS A 137 41.87 24.29 -20.86
C HIS A 137 40.79 24.22 -21.95
N VAL A 138 39.67 23.60 -21.59
CA VAL A 138 38.50 23.50 -22.45
C VAL A 138 37.72 24.80 -22.31
N ILE A 139 37.51 25.45 -23.44
CA ILE A 139 36.79 26.71 -23.53
C ILE A 139 35.58 26.47 -24.43
N GLU A 140 34.39 26.67 -23.89
CA GLU A 140 33.12 26.48 -24.60
C GLU A 140 32.41 27.83 -24.80
N ASP A 141 31.51 27.87 -25.79
CA ASP A 141 30.70 29.05 -26.10
C ASP A 141 29.62 29.24 -25.02
N LEU A 142 29.58 30.43 -24.41
CA LEU A 142 28.65 30.72 -23.32
C LEU A 142 27.19 30.55 -23.72
N ASN A 143 26.83 30.87 -24.96
CA ASN A 143 25.45 30.81 -25.44
C ASN A 143 24.99 29.37 -25.74
N LYS A 144 25.93 28.41 -25.81
CA LYS A 144 25.65 27.00 -26.10
C LYS A 144 25.83 26.12 -24.87
N LEU A 145 26.38 26.66 -23.79
CA LEU A 145 26.61 25.93 -22.56
C LEU A 145 25.29 25.79 -21.79
N SER A 146 24.90 24.55 -21.49
CA SER A 146 23.71 24.30 -20.66
C SER A 146 24.08 24.29 -19.17
N PRO A 147 23.14 24.64 -18.27
CA PRO A 147 23.34 24.51 -16.83
C PRO A 147 23.71 23.09 -16.40
N GLN A 148 23.15 22.07 -17.06
CA GLN A 148 23.47 20.67 -16.82
C GLN A 148 24.94 20.37 -17.14
N ARG A 149 25.43 20.88 -18.28
CA ARG A 149 26.81 20.66 -18.70
C ARG A 149 27.80 21.29 -17.72
N LEU A 150 27.49 22.48 -17.21
CA LEU A 150 28.34 23.16 -16.23
C LEU A 150 28.30 22.45 -14.86
N ALA A 151 27.14 21.97 -14.43
CA ALA A 151 26.98 21.23 -13.18
C ALA A 151 27.69 19.86 -13.19
N GLU A 152 27.74 19.16 -14.33
CA GLU A 152 28.50 17.91 -14.50
C GLU A 152 30.02 18.09 -14.32
N ILE A 153 30.51 19.30 -14.57
CA ILE A 153 31.94 19.62 -14.53
C ILE A 153 32.39 20.02 -13.13
N ASN A 154 31.46 20.49 -12.28
CA ASN A 154 31.72 20.76 -10.87
C ASN A 154 32.19 19.47 -10.17
N ARG A 155 33.51 19.35 -10.03
CA ARG A 155 34.14 18.20 -9.38
C ARG A 155 33.94 18.33 -7.89
N ALA A 156 33.54 17.24 -7.24
CA ALA A 156 33.59 17.15 -5.79
C ALA A 156 35.00 17.54 -5.31
N THR A 157 35.08 18.38 -4.29
CA THR A 157 36.34 18.80 -3.68
C THR A 157 36.74 17.83 -2.57
N CYS A 158 38.02 17.84 -2.22
CA CYS A 158 38.51 17.04 -1.10
C CYS A 158 37.93 17.59 0.21
N ASN A 159 37.41 16.70 1.06
CA ASN A 159 36.88 17.03 2.39
C ASN A 159 37.87 17.76 3.33
N VAL A 160 39.17 17.75 3.02
CA VAL A 160 40.25 18.39 3.80
C VAL A 160 40.84 19.61 3.08
N HIS A 161 40.77 19.64 1.75
CA HIS A 161 41.40 20.65 0.91
C HIS A 161 40.36 21.18 -0.09
N ASP A 162 39.72 22.29 0.25
CA ASP A 162 38.64 22.88 -0.56
C ASP A 162 39.09 23.34 -1.95
N ASP A 163 40.38 23.58 -2.14
CA ASP A 163 41.00 24.00 -3.40
C ASP A 163 41.36 22.83 -4.34
N ARG A 164 41.23 21.58 -3.87
CA ARG A 164 41.65 20.40 -4.63
C ARG A 164 40.47 19.49 -5.00
N PRO A 165 40.44 18.96 -6.23
CA PRO A 165 39.46 17.97 -6.61
C PRO A 165 39.66 16.69 -5.79
N ALA A 166 38.57 16.06 -5.38
CA ALA A 166 38.60 14.70 -4.89
C ALA A 166 38.66 13.72 -6.07
N GLU A 167 39.56 12.75 -5.99
CA GLU A 167 39.72 11.71 -7.02
C GLU A 167 39.44 10.31 -6.47
N VAL A 168 39.60 10.11 -5.17
CA VAL A 168 39.44 8.82 -4.50
C VAL A 168 38.52 8.94 -3.29
N TYR A 169 37.87 7.83 -2.95
CA TYR A 169 37.02 7.68 -1.78
C TYR A 169 37.68 6.74 -0.78
N CYS A 170 37.76 7.15 0.48
CA CYS A 170 38.24 6.31 1.57
C CYS A 170 37.06 5.63 2.26
N SER A 171 36.88 4.32 2.08
CA SER A 171 35.77 3.58 2.71
C SER A 171 35.89 3.52 4.24
N THR A 172 37.11 3.57 4.78
CA THR A 172 37.37 3.56 6.24
C THR A 172 36.81 4.80 6.92
N HIS A 173 37.00 5.98 6.32
CA HIS A 173 36.60 7.27 6.89
C HIS A 173 35.30 7.81 6.28
N ARG A 174 34.83 7.22 5.17
CA ARG A 174 33.64 7.62 4.40
C ARG A 174 33.74 9.04 3.82
N GLU A 175 34.91 9.38 3.30
CA GLU A 175 35.25 10.73 2.83
C GLU A 175 35.76 10.72 1.38
N LEU A 176 35.49 11.82 0.65
CA LEU A 176 36.05 12.11 -0.67
C LEU A 176 37.36 12.87 -0.49
N ILE A 177 38.46 12.33 -1.01
CA ILE A 177 39.80 12.87 -0.76
C ILE A 177 40.59 13.04 -2.06
N CYS A 178 41.53 13.99 -2.06
CA CYS A 178 42.48 14.15 -3.15
C CYS A 178 43.65 13.15 -3.03
N MET A 179 44.42 12.98 -4.10
CA MET A 179 45.59 12.09 -4.12
C MET A 179 46.66 12.44 -3.06
N LEU A 180 46.75 13.70 -2.63
CA LEU A 180 47.66 14.09 -1.53
C LEU A 180 47.22 13.42 -0.22
N CYS A 181 45.95 13.58 0.17
CA CYS A 181 45.40 12.95 1.37
C CYS A 181 45.52 11.41 1.32
N ALA A 182 45.30 10.82 0.14
CA ALA A 182 45.43 9.38 -0.06
C ALA A 182 46.85 8.87 0.24
N THR A 183 47.88 9.65 -0.07
CA THR A 183 49.28 9.28 0.11
C THR A 183 49.87 9.71 1.45
N THR A 184 49.24 10.66 2.16
CA THR A 184 49.66 11.13 3.49
C THR A 184 48.84 10.51 4.61
N ASN A 185 47.63 11.01 4.83
CA ASN A 185 46.81 10.73 6.02
C ASN A 185 46.06 9.40 5.90
N HIS A 186 45.73 8.99 4.68
CA HIS A 186 44.97 7.76 4.42
C HIS A 186 45.85 6.61 3.89
N ARG A 187 47.18 6.74 3.97
CA ARG A 187 48.13 5.74 3.44
C ARG A 187 47.93 4.34 4.05
N SER A 188 47.52 4.27 5.31
CA SER A 188 47.27 3.02 6.04
C SER A 188 45.81 2.55 5.99
N CYS A 189 44.92 3.26 5.29
CA CYS A 189 43.53 2.85 5.16
C CYS A 189 43.41 1.65 4.22
N ALA A 190 42.66 0.63 4.64
CA ALA A 190 42.57 -0.63 3.91
C ALA A 190 41.85 -0.50 2.55
N GLU A 191 40.92 0.45 2.43
CA GLU A 191 40.13 0.62 1.20
C GLU A 191 40.07 2.09 0.78
N VAL A 192 41.00 2.48 -0.11
CA VAL A 192 40.95 3.75 -0.86
C VAL A 192 40.81 3.39 -2.33
N LYS A 193 39.68 3.75 -2.94
CA LYS A 193 39.31 3.38 -4.32
C LYS A 193 38.96 4.63 -5.13
N ALA A 194 39.02 4.55 -6.46
CA ALA A 194 38.56 5.65 -7.31
C ALA A 194 37.08 5.97 -7.05
N ILE A 195 36.73 7.26 -7.02
CA ILE A 195 35.34 7.69 -6.78
C ILE A 195 34.39 7.05 -7.80
N THR A 196 34.82 6.95 -9.07
CA THR A 196 34.04 6.34 -10.15
C THR A 196 33.62 4.92 -9.81
N ASP A 197 34.55 4.10 -9.33
CA ASP A 197 34.32 2.68 -9.09
C ASP A 197 33.34 2.49 -7.93
N VAL A 198 33.58 3.18 -6.81
CA VAL A 198 32.70 3.15 -5.64
C VAL A 198 31.31 3.70 -5.99
N ALA A 199 31.24 4.79 -6.75
CA ALA A 199 29.98 5.37 -7.18
C ALA A 199 29.18 4.41 -8.08
N THR A 200 29.83 3.70 -9.01
CA THR A 200 29.15 2.70 -9.84
C THR A 200 28.64 1.52 -9.03
N GLU A 201 29.44 1.02 -8.07
CA GLU A 201 29.04 -0.05 -7.17
C GLU A 201 27.83 0.35 -6.30
N LYS A 202 27.92 1.51 -5.63
CA LYS A 202 26.84 2.02 -4.77
C LYS A 202 25.59 2.39 -5.54
N ARG A 203 25.71 2.90 -6.76
CA ARG A 203 24.58 3.12 -7.67
C ARG A 203 23.86 1.80 -7.95
N ARG A 204 24.58 0.74 -8.33
CA ARG A 204 24.01 -0.59 -8.59
C ARG A 204 23.31 -1.15 -7.36
N GLU A 205 23.91 -1.04 -6.17
CA GLU A 205 23.30 -1.48 -4.91
C GLU A 205 21.97 -0.77 -4.63
N LEU A 206 21.94 0.56 -4.74
CA LEU A 206 20.76 1.39 -4.51
C LEU A 206 19.67 1.11 -5.56
N GLU A 207 20.03 0.96 -6.82
CA GLU A 207 19.09 0.61 -7.90
C GLU A 207 18.46 -0.76 -7.67
N GLN A 208 19.25 -1.75 -7.25
CA GLN A 208 18.74 -3.09 -6.93
C GLN A 208 17.81 -3.06 -5.71
N GLN A 209 18.16 -2.31 -4.67
CA GLN A 209 17.29 -2.10 -3.51
C GLN A 209 15.97 -1.41 -3.90
N ALA A 210 16.04 -0.35 -4.69
CA ALA A 210 14.87 0.37 -5.19
C ALA A 210 13.97 -0.54 -6.04
N GLN A 211 14.55 -1.40 -6.88
CA GLN A 211 13.79 -2.36 -7.68
C GLN A 211 13.07 -3.40 -6.81
N ARG A 212 13.70 -3.89 -5.74
CA ARG A 212 13.04 -4.80 -4.77
C ARG A 212 11.85 -4.11 -4.09
N LEU A 213 12.02 -2.87 -3.63
CA LEU A 213 10.94 -2.11 -2.99
C LEU A 213 9.80 -1.82 -3.97
N ARG A 214 10.11 -1.51 -5.24
CA ARG A 214 9.08 -1.37 -6.29
C ARG A 214 8.31 -2.66 -6.50
N ALA A 215 8.99 -3.81 -6.60
CA ALA A 215 8.31 -5.10 -6.74
C ALA A 215 7.38 -5.40 -5.56
N MET A 216 7.81 -5.07 -4.34
CA MET A 216 6.97 -5.19 -3.13
C MET A 216 5.75 -4.25 -3.17
N GLU A 217 5.93 -3.01 -3.63
CA GLU A 217 4.83 -2.05 -3.81
C GLU A 217 3.80 -2.55 -4.84
N THR A 218 4.27 -3.07 -5.99
CA THR A 218 3.39 -3.66 -7.00
C THR A 218 2.63 -4.86 -6.46
N ALA A 219 3.28 -5.73 -5.67
CA ALA A 219 2.65 -6.89 -5.04
C ALA A 219 1.58 -6.46 -4.02
N LEU A 220 1.87 -5.46 -3.18
CA LEU A 220 0.90 -4.91 -2.22
C LEU A 220 -0.29 -4.26 -2.95
N SER A 221 -0.03 -3.52 -4.03
CA SER A 221 -1.08 -2.92 -4.87
C SER A 221 -1.99 -4.00 -5.49
N ALA A 222 -1.41 -5.12 -5.95
CA ALA A 222 -2.16 -6.26 -6.44
C ALA A 222 -3.04 -6.90 -5.36
N GLN A 223 -2.50 -7.12 -4.15
CA GLN A 223 -3.27 -7.62 -3.00
C GLN A 223 -4.42 -6.68 -2.61
N ILE A 224 -4.16 -5.36 -2.58
CA ILE A 224 -5.22 -4.36 -2.31
C ILE A 224 -6.32 -4.45 -3.36
N LYS A 225 -5.96 -4.60 -4.64
CA LYS A 225 -6.93 -4.73 -5.74
C LYS A 225 -7.74 -6.03 -5.62
N GLU A 226 -7.11 -7.13 -5.25
CA GLU A 226 -7.75 -8.42 -5.03
C GLU A 226 -8.78 -8.35 -3.89
N VAL A 227 -8.38 -7.83 -2.72
CA VAL A 227 -9.28 -7.67 -1.56
C VAL A 227 -10.44 -6.72 -1.90
N LYS A 228 -10.16 -5.61 -2.58
CA LYS A 228 -11.21 -4.68 -3.05
C LYS A 228 -12.14 -5.32 -4.08
N GLY A 229 -11.63 -6.22 -4.92
CA GLY A 229 -12.39 -6.94 -5.94
C GLY A 229 -13.20 -8.12 -5.42
N MET A 230 -12.82 -8.68 -4.28
CA MET A 230 -13.44 -9.86 -3.68
C MET A 230 -14.94 -9.66 -3.39
N PHE A 231 -15.31 -8.59 -2.66
CA PHE A 231 -16.71 -8.35 -2.29
C PHE A 231 -17.62 -8.01 -3.47
N PRO A 232 -17.23 -7.14 -4.43
CA PRO A 232 -18.02 -6.93 -5.65
C PRO A 232 -18.23 -8.21 -6.47
N SER A 233 -17.20 -9.05 -6.60
CA SER A 233 -17.28 -10.32 -7.30
C SER A 233 -18.24 -11.29 -6.61
N MET A 234 -18.13 -11.41 -5.28
CA MET A 234 -19.03 -12.24 -4.46
C MET A 234 -20.49 -11.75 -4.57
N ARG A 235 -20.71 -10.44 -4.51
CA ARG A 235 -22.05 -9.84 -4.65
C ARG A 235 -22.65 -10.10 -6.03
N ARG A 236 -21.84 -10.04 -7.11
CA ARG A 236 -22.29 -10.36 -8.46
C ARG A 236 -22.70 -11.82 -8.58
N LYS A 237 -21.85 -12.75 -8.15
CA LYS A 237 -22.18 -14.18 -8.17
C LYS A 237 -23.45 -14.51 -7.36
N ALA A 238 -23.61 -13.90 -6.19
CA ALA A 238 -24.82 -14.06 -5.39
C ALA A 238 -26.05 -13.56 -6.17
N LYS A 239 -25.98 -12.35 -6.72
CA LYS A 239 -27.06 -11.78 -7.55
C LYS A 239 -27.42 -12.71 -8.70
N ASP A 240 -26.45 -13.09 -9.53
CA ASP A 240 -26.68 -13.92 -10.71
C ASP A 240 -27.33 -15.26 -10.33
N THR A 241 -26.88 -15.90 -9.24
CA THR A 241 -27.46 -17.16 -8.74
C THR A 241 -28.93 -17.01 -8.33
N PHE A 242 -29.27 -15.92 -7.63
CA PHE A 242 -30.65 -15.69 -7.19
C PHE A 242 -31.57 -15.23 -8.32
N ASP A 243 -31.06 -14.45 -9.28
CA ASP A 243 -31.77 -14.06 -10.49
C ASP A 243 -32.13 -15.31 -11.34
N ASP A 244 -31.18 -16.25 -11.49
CA ASP A 244 -31.41 -17.53 -12.19
C ASP A 244 -32.46 -18.40 -11.48
N LEU A 245 -32.42 -18.46 -10.15
CA LEU A 245 -33.40 -19.20 -9.35
C LEU A 245 -34.81 -18.59 -9.51
N GLU A 246 -34.91 -17.26 -9.49
CA GLU A 246 -36.18 -16.56 -9.73
C GLU A 246 -36.73 -16.90 -11.13
N GLN A 247 -35.87 -16.95 -12.15
CA GLN A 247 -36.26 -17.31 -13.51
C GLN A 247 -36.78 -18.75 -13.59
N TRP A 248 -36.12 -19.70 -12.92
CA TRP A 248 -36.58 -21.09 -12.83
C TRP A 248 -37.96 -21.22 -12.17
N VAL A 249 -38.18 -20.51 -11.07
CA VAL A 249 -39.48 -20.50 -10.37
C VAL A 249 -40.56 -19.88 -11.25
N LYS A 250 -40.26 -18.77 -11.95
CA LYS A 250 -41.19 -18.14 -12.91
C LYS A 250 -41.55 -19.09 -14.05
N LYS A 251 -40.56 -19.77 -14.64
CA LYS A 251 -40.79 -20.75 -15.71
C LYS A 251 -41.68 -21.89 -15.22
N ARG A 252 -41.40 -22.47 -14.05
CA ARG A 252 -42.20 -23.56 -13.51
C ARG A 252 -43.65 -23.13 -13.23
N ARG A 253 -43.84 -21.90 -12.74
CA ARG A 253 -45.18 -21.31 -12.56
C ARG A 253 -45.94 -21.24 -13.88
N GLN A 254 -45.29 -20.79 -14.97
CA GLN A 254 -45.91 -20.72 -16.29
C GLN A 254 -46.30 -22.12 -16.80
N GLU A 255 -45.40 -23.10 -16.69
CA GLU A 255 -45.68 -24.50 -17.08
C GLU A 255 -46.90 -25.05 -16.32
N VAL A 256 -46.94 -24.86 -15.00
CA VAL A 256 -48.07 -25.30 -14.17
C VAL A 256 -49.38 -24.63 -14.60
N ASN A 257 -49.37 -23.31 -14.84
CA ASN A 257 -50.57 -22.61 -15.32
C ASN A 257 -51.05 -23.15 -16.68
N THR A 258 -50.13 -23.48 -17.59
CA THR A 258 -50.50 -24.06 -18.89
C THR A 258 -51.13 -25.46 -18.76
N LEU A 259 -50.66 -26.27 -17.79
CA LEU A 259 -51.25 -27.57 -17.51
C LEU A 259 -52.66 -27.42 -16.91
N ILE A 260 -52.85 -26.48 -16.00
CA ILE A 260 -54.18 -26.18 -15.44
C ILE A 260 -55.14 -25.73 -16.55
N GLN A 261 -54.70 -24.82 -17.43
CA GLN A 261 -55.53 -24.35 -18.54
C GLN A 261 -55.94 -25.49 -19.49
N ALA A 262 -55.00 -26.38 -19.83
CA ALA A 262 -55.30 -27.50 -20.72
C ALA A 262 -56.34 -28.46 -20.10
N GLU A 263 -56.24 -28.72 -18.79
CA GLU A 263 -57.19 -29.56 -18.06
C GLU A 263 -58.55 -28.87 -17.91
N GLU A 264 -58.56 -27.55 -17.69
CA GLU A 264 -59.77 -26.72 -17.69
C GLU A 264 -60.48 -26.78 -19.06
N ASP A 265 -59.76 -26.57 -20.16
CA ASP A 265 -60.30 -26.59 -21.52
C ASP A 265 -60.88 -27.99 -21.87
N ALA A 266 -60.20 -29.07 -21.47
CA ALA A 266 -60.67 -30.45 -21.68
C ALA A 266 -61.95 -30.75 -20.87
N THR A 267 -62.00 -30.27 -19.62
CA THR A 267 -63.17 -30.41 -18.75
C THR A 267 -64.35 -29.59 -19.28
N MET A 268 -64.11 -28.36 -19.72
CA MET A 268 -65.12 -27.48 -20.32
C MET A 268 -65.69 -28.04 -21.62
N THR A 269 -64.85 -28.67 -22.45
CA THR A 269 -65.32 -29.37 -23.67
C THR A 269 -66.26 -30.53 -23.31
N SER A 270 -65.87 -31.35 -22.33
CA SER A 270 -66.71 -32.45 -21.83
C SER A 270 -68.02 -31.96 -21.23
N LEU A 271 -68.01 -30.82 -20.53
CA LEU A 271 -69.21 -30.18 -19.98
C LEU A 271 -70.16 -29.72 -21.09
N ALA A 272 -69.65 -29.06 -22.13
CA ALA A 272 -70.45 -28.59 -23.26
C ALA A 272 -71.14 -29.75 -24.00
N GLU A 273 -70.47 -30.90 -24.14
CA GLU A 273 -71.07 -32.11 -24.70
C GLU A 273 -72.23 -32.64 -23.84
N LEU A 274 -72.05 -32.67 -22.51
CA LEU A 274 -73.12 -33.07 -21.59
C LEU A 274 -74.31 -32.09 -21.61
N GLU A 275 -74.07 -30.79 -21.70
CA GLU A 275 -75.13 -29.79 -21.83
C GLU A 275 -75.94 -29.97 -23.12
N LYS A 276 -75.25 -30.23 -24.24
CA LYS A 276 -75.90 -30.54 -25.52
C LYS A 276 -76.77 -31.80 -25.43
N TRP A 277 -76.26 -32.86 -24.81
CA TRP A 277 -77.03 -34.08 -24.55
C TRP A 277 -78.26 -33.84 -23.67
N ARG A 278 -78.09 -33.09 -22.58
CA ARG A 278 -79.19 -32.70 -21.69
C ARG A 278 -80.29 -31.95 -22.44
N ALA A 279 -79.91 -30.99 -23.28
CA ALA A 279 -80.87 -30.22 -24.09
C ALA A 279 -81.63 -31.12 -25.08
N ALA A 280 -80.94 -32.05 -25.74
CA ALA A 280 -81.56 -33.02 -26.65
C ALA A 280 -82.55 -33.94 -25.92
N LEU A 281 -82.19 -34.44 -24.73
CA LEU A 281 -83.07 -35.28 -23.91
C LEU A 281 -84.31 -34.50 -23.46
N ALA A 282 -84.15 -33.26 -22.99
CA ALA A 282 -85.26 -32.39 -22.59
C ALA A 282 -86.23 -32.12 -23.74
N LEU A 283 -85.72 -31.87 -24.96
CA LEU A 283 -86.56 -31.64 -26.13
C LEU A 283 -87.34 -32.90 -26.55
N ASN A 284 -86.67 -34.06 -26.59
CA ASN A 284 -87.29 -35.31 -27.00
C ASN A 284 -88.37 -35.75 -25.99
N THR A 285 -88.06 -35.70 -24.69
CA THR A 285 -89.01 -36.04 -23.62
C THR A 285 -90.23 -35.11 -23.62
N ALA A 286 -90.04 -33.80 -23.80
CA ALA A 286 -91.15 -32.84 -23.92
C ALA A 286 -92.03 -33.10 -25.17
N SER A 287 -91.41 -33.44 -26.30
CA SER A 287 -92.13 -33.75 -27.55
C SER A 287 -92.96 -35.03 -27.42
N VAL A 288 -92.39 -36.09 -26.84
CA VAL A 288 -93.11 -37.33 -26.55
C VAL A 288 -94.27 -37.05 -25.57
N GLY A 289 -94.02 -36.26 -24.51
CA GLY A 289 -95.06 -35.88 -23.55
C GLY A 289 -96.25 -35.17 -24.19
N LYS A 290 -96.00 -34.20 -25.08
CA LYS A 290 -97.06 -33.52 -25.84
C LYS A 290 -97.85 -34.47 -26.72
N LEU A 291 -97.16 -35.33 -27.49
CA LEU A 291 -97.82 -36.30 -28.38
C LEU A 291 -98.72 -37.27 -27.60
N VAL A 292 -98.26 -37.75 -26.45
CA VAL A 292 -99.06 -38.63 -25.58
C VAL A 292 -100.29 -37.91 -25.03
N GLN A 293 -100.17 -36.63 -24.65
CA GLN A 293 -101.29 -35.85 -24.11
C GLN A 293 -102.34 -35.47 -25.17
N SER A 294 -101.93 -35.20 -26.41
CA SER A 294 -102.83 -34.72 -27.47
C SER A 294 -103.41 -35.81 -28.36
N ALA A 295 -102.84 -37.03 -28.37
CA ALA A 295 -103.28 -38.09 -29.28
C ALA A 295 -104.58 -38.78 -28.80
N SER A 296 -105.46 -39.13 -29.74
CA SER A 296 -106.59 -40.02 -29.47
C SER A 296 -106.09 -41.45 -29.22
N GLY A 297 -106.88 -42.27 -28.51
CA GLY A 297 -106.47 -43.63 -28.13
C GLY A 297 -106.02 -44.52 -29.31
N GLY A 298 -106.71 -44.45 -30.45
CA GLY A 298 -106.33 -45.19 -31.67
C GLY A 298 -105.03 -44.68 -32.31
N ALA A 299 -104.83 -43.35 -32.37
CA ALA A 299 -103.60 -42.76 -32.91
C ALA A 299 -102.39 -43.05 -32.00
N LEU A 300 -102.59 -43.01 -30.67
CA LEU A 300 -101.56 -43.36 -29.70
C LEU A 300 -101.13 -44.82 -29.86
N LEU A 301 -102.08 -45.76 -29.97
CA LEU A 301 -101.77 -47.19 -30.19
C LEU A 301 -101.01 -47.43 -31.51
N GLY A 302 -101.29 -46.64 -32.56
CA GLY A 302 -100.53 -46.69 -33.81
C GLY A 302 -99.07 -46.22 -33.67
N MET A 303 -98.79 -45.29 -32.76
CA MET A 303 -97.45 -44.72 -32.55
C MET A 303 -96.69 -45.33 -31.37
N VAL A 304 -97.35 -46.06 -30.47
CA VAL A 304 -96.80 -46.46 -29.15
C VAL A 304 -95.51 -47.25 -29.25
N ASN A 305 -95.40 -48.17 -30.21
CA ASN A 305 -94.20 -48.99 -30.37
C ASN A 305 -93.00 -48.16 -30.87
N SER A 306 -93.24 -47.17 -31.73
CA SER A 306 -92.21 -46.26 -32.21
C SER A 306 -91.73 -45.32 -31.10
N LEU A 307 -92.66 -44.75 -30.33
CA LEU A 307 -92.33 -43.90 -29.17
C LEU A 307 -91.57 -44.68 -28.10
N LYS A 308 -91.99 -45.92 -27.81
CA LYS A 308 -91.31 -46.80 -26.86
C LYS A 308 -89.90 -47.17 -27.29
N SER A 309 -89.70 -47.48 -28.58
CA SER A 309 -88.37 -47.72 -29.14
C SER A 309 -87.47 -46.50 -28.96
N ARG A 310 -87.98 -45.31 -29.28
CA ARG A 310 -87.21 -44.06 -29.17
C ARG A 310 -86.82 -43.71 -27.74
N LEU A 311 -87.72 -43.95 -26.78
CA LEU A 311 -87.43 -43.77 -25.36
C LEU A 311 -86.37 -44.76 -24.87
N ASN A 312 -86.47 -46.03 -25.26
CA ASN A 312 -85.47 -47.04 -24.93
C ASN A 312 -84.09 -46.72 -25.53
N ASP A 313 -84.04 -46.19 -26.77
CA ASP A 313 -82.78 -45.75 -27.40
C ASP A 313 -82.14 -44.63 -26.58
N LEU A 314 -82.93 -43.63 -26.16
CA LEU A 314 -82.45 -42.54 -25.31
C LEU A 314 -81.98 -43.04 -23.95
N GLU A 315 -82.73 -43.95 -23.32
CA GLU A 315 -82.38 -44.54 -22.03
C GLU A 315 -81.08 -45.36 -22.13
N SER A 316 -80.89 -46.13 -23.20
CA SER A 316 -79.64 -46.87 -23.44
C SER A 316 -78.41 -45.97 -23.59
N GLN A 317 -78.59 -44.75 -24.11
CA GLN A 317 -77.53 -43.76 -24.28
C GLN A 317 -77.25 -42.95 -23.00
N THR A 318 -78.19 -42.89 -22.06
CA THR A 318 -77.91 -42.27 -20.73
C THR A 318 -76.92 -43.09 -19.91
N GLY A 319 -76.91 -44.42 -20.05
CA GLY A 319 -75.95 -45.30 -19.37
C GLY A 319 -74.50 -45.14 -19.84
N THR A 320 -74.27 -44.58 -21.04
CA THR A 320 -72.93 -44.28 -21.59
C THR A 320 -72.48 -42.84 -21.36
N THR A 321 -73.29 -41.99 -20.71
CA THR A 321 -72.85 -40.62 -20.37
C THR A 321 -71.70 -40.65 -19.37
N ARG A 322 -70.55 -40.16 -19.83
CA ARG A 322 -69.30 -40.12 -19.06
C ARG A 322 -69.49 -39.14 -17.90
N LYS A 323 -69.43 -39.63 -16.66
CA LYS A 323 -69.39 -38.74 -15.48
C LYS A 323 -68.11 -37.92 -15.54
N ILE A 324 -68.23 -36.60 -15.35
CA ILE A 324 -67.06 -35.73 -15.14
C ILE A 324 -66.62 -35.95 -13.69
N GLU A 325 -65.46 -36.57 -13.49
CA GLU A 325 -64.89 -36.80 -12.18
C GLU A 325 -64.14 -35.55 -11.70
N THR A 326 -64.82 -34.71 -10.91
CA THR A 326 -64.22 -33.47 -10.37
C THR A 326 -63.35 -33.70 -9.14
N ALA A 327 -63.45 -34.86 -8.49
CA ALA A 327 -62.70 -35.19 -7.27
C ALA A 327 -61.21 -35.49 -7.51
N ALA A 328 -60.78 -35.67 -8.76
CA ALA A 328 -59.41 -36.06 -9.11
C ALA A 328 -58.44 -34.88 -9.30
N LEU A 329 -58.94 -33.65 -9.44
CA LEU A 329 -58.12 -32.46 -9.67
C LEU A 329 -57.58 -31.92 -8.33
N THR A 330 -56.42 -32.42 -7.92
CA THR A 330 -55.73 -31.95 -6.72
C THR A 330 -54.37 -31.34 -7.07
N PHE A 331 -54.11 -30.14 -6.56
CA PHE A 331 -52.80 -29.51 -6.72
C PHE A 331 -51.83 -30.06 -5.67
N ASN A 332 -50.80 -30.77 -6.11
CA ASN A 332 -49.86 -31.46 -5.22
C ASN A 332 -48.69 -30.54 -4.82
N PHE A 333 -48.53 -30.31 -3.52
CA PHE A 333 -47.46 -29.48 -2.93
C PHE A 333 -46.29 -30.29 -2.37
N GLN A 334 -46.14 -31.56 -2.76
CA GLN A 334 -44.99 -32.38 -2.35
C GLN A 334 -43.66 -31.65 -2.59
N LYS A 335 -42.74 -31.79 -1.64
CA LYS A 335 -41.39 -31.19 -1.65
C LYS A 335 -41.32 -29.67 -1.43
N LEU A 336 -42.44 -28.97 -1.18
CA LEU A 336 -42.41 -27.53 -0.89
C LEU A 336 -41.54 -27.20 0.33
N ASP A 337 -41.64 -27.97 1.41
CA ASP A 337 -40.86 -27.71 2.62
C ASP A 337 -39.38 -28.06 2.45
N GLN A 338 -39.06 -29.10 1.67
CA GLN A 338 -37.68 -29.40 1.29
C GLN A 338 -37.08 -28.23 0.49
N LEU A 339 -37.81 -27.70 -0.51
CA LEU A 339 -37.36 -26.56 -1.30
C LEU A 339 -37.10 -25.32 -0.44
N LYS A 340 -37.97 -25.04 0.55
CA LYS A 340 -37.75 -23.93 1.50
C LYS A 340 -36.45 -24.13 2.30
N SER A 341 -36.20 -25.35 2.77
CA SER A 341 -34.96 -25.70 3.49
C SER A 341 -33.72 -25.50 2.60
N ASP A 342 -33.79 -25.98 1.35
CA ASP A 342 -32.68 -25.86 0.41
C ASP A 342 -32.36 -24.38 0.12
N ILE A 343 -33.39 -23.55 -0.11
CA ILE A 343 -33.23 -22.10 -0.32
C ILE A 343 -32.58 -21.41 0.88
N ALA A 344 -32.96 -21.78 2.11
CA ALA A 344 -32.39 -21.20 3.33
C ALA A 344 -30.89 -21.49 3.50
N SER A 345 -30.39 -22.56 2.88
CA SER A 345 -28.98 -22.94 2.92
C SER A 345 -28.10 -22.27 1.85
N LEU A 346 -28.71 -21.58 0.87
CA LEU A 346 -27.97 -20.96 -0.24
C LEU A 346 -27.20 -19.70 0.21
N GLY A 347 -25.98 -19.54 -0.29
CA GLY A 347 -25.22 -18.29 -0.16
C GLY A 347 -24.52 -18.07 1.19
N GLN A 348 -24.20 -19.13 1.93
CA GLN A 348 -23.47 -19.01 3.19
C GLN A 348 -22.06 -18.43 2.99
N ILE A 349 -21.73 -17.40 3.77
CA ILE A 349 -20.38 -16.81 3.79
C ILE A 349 -19.55 -17.53 4.85
N THR A 350 -18.61 -18.35 4.42
CA THR A 350 -17.60 -18.92 5.31
C THR A 350 -16.38 -18.01 5.35
N LYS A 351 -15.91 -17.69 6.56
CA LYS A 351 -14.63 -17.00 6.75
C LYS A 351 -13.58 -18.06 7.07
N PRO A 352 -12.44 -18.13 6.34
CA PRO A 352 -11.32 -18.90 6.85
C PRO A 352 -10.85 -18.29 8.17
N THR A 353 -10.49 -19.13 9.13
CA THR A 353 -9.90 -18.71 10.42
C THR A 353 -8.52 -18.11 10.15
N SER A 354 -8.46 -16.79 9.90
CA SER A 354 -7.19 -16.09 9.74
C SER A 354 -6.87 -15.29 11.00
N THR A 355 -5.71 -15.59 11.60
CA THR A 355 -5.02 -14.74 12.57
C THR A 355 -4.66 -13.43 11.87
N HIS A 356 -5.34 -12.35 12.22
CA HIS A 356 -4.95 -11.02 11.75
C HIS A 356 -3.66 -10.60 12.45
N THR A 357 -2.52 -10.77 11.77
CA THR A 357 -1.29 -10.08 12.18
C THR A 357 -1.45 -8.60 11.83
N THR A 358 -1.53 -7.74 12.85
CA THR A 358 -1.52 -6.29 12.67
C THR A 358 -0.22 -5.89 11.99
N LEU A 359 -0.28 -5.50 10.73
CA LEU A 359 0.86 -4.89 10.04
C LEU A 359 1.12 -3.53 10.68
N GLN A 360 2.25 -3.41 11.38
CA GLN A 360 2.78 -2.12 11.81
C GLN A 360 3.15 -1.31 10.56
N GLN A 361 2.91 0.01 10.60
CA GLN A 361 3.36 0.91 9.54
C GLN A 361 4.86 0.74 9.29
N PRO A 362 5.34 0.93 8.05
CA PRO A 362 6.77 0.98 7.79
C PRO A 362 7.42 1.97 8.76
N THR A 363 8.27 1.48 9.65
CA THR A 363 9.05 2.32 10.56
C THR A 363 9.92 3.22 9.70
N GLN A 364 9.84 4.54 9.95
CA GLN A 364 10.65 5.50 9.22
C GLN A 364 12.13 5.23 9.47
N PRO A 365 13.00 5.40 8.46
CA PRO A 365 14.43 5.23 8.64
C PRO A 365 14.90 6.14 9.79
N ALA A 366 15.74 5.58 10.66
CA ALA A 366 16.42 6.37 11.68
C ALA A 366 17.15 7.55 11.01
N PRO A 367 17.17 8.75 11.63
CA PRO A 367 17.87 9.90 11.08
C PRO A 367 19.33 9.52 10.79
N VAL A 368 19.77 9.80 9.57
CA VAL A 368 21.15 9.57 9.16
C VAL A 368 22.00 10.58 9.92
N THR A 369 22.69 10.16 10.97
CA THR A 369 23.75 10.96 11.59
C THR A 369 24.90 11.02 10.59
N SER A 370 25.03 12.15 9.90
CA SER A 370 26.25 12.51 9.20
C SER A 370 27.32 12.76 10.27
N THR A 371 28.18 11.77 10.52
CA THR A 371 29.39 12.00 11.33
C THR A 371 30.38 12.78 10.47
N ALA A 372 30.14 14.07 10.27
CA ALA A 372 31.17 15.00 9.86
C ALA A 372 32.06 15.24 11.08
N THR A 373 33.09 14.41 11.25
CA THR A 373 34.07 14.61 12.31
C THR A 373 34.96 15.78 11.89
N THR A 374 34.61 16.99 12.31
CA THR A 374 35.50 18.15 12.15
C THR A 374 36.69 17.95 13.08
N THR A 375 37.76 17.36 12.56
CA THR A 375 38.98 17.14 13.33
C THR A 375 39.77 18.45 13.36
N THR A 376 39.41 19.37 14.24
CA THR A 376 40.24 20.55 14.53
C THR A 376 41.50 20.08 15.25
N THR A 377 42.60 19.97 14.51
CA THR A 377 43.90 19.61 15.05
C THR A 377 44.43 20.77 15.88
N THR A 378 44.18 20.76 17.19
CA THR A 378 44.92 21.58 18.16
C THR A 378 45.99 20.73 18.81
N ARG A 379 47.27 21.11 18.59
CA ARG A 379 48.40 20.60 19.38
C ARG A 379 48.16 20.95 20.84
N ARG A 380 48.09 19.96 21.74
CA ARG A 380 48.47 20.14 23.14
C ARG A 380 48.95 18.86 23.80
N ALA A 381 49.86 19.11 24.74
CA ALA A 381 50.68 18.21 25.51
C ALA A 381 49.88 17.18 26.31
N ALA A 382 50.57 16.09 26.62
CA ALA A 382 50.16 15.06 27.55
C ALA A 382 49.74 15.66 28.90
N ASP A 383 48.48 15.44 29.29
CA ASP A 383 48.07 15.43 30.68
C ASP A 383 46.93 14.43 30.87
N LYS A 384 47.05 13.63 31.92
CA LYS A 384 46.22 12.48 32.26
C LYS A 384 45.16 12.90 33.28
N PRO A 385 43.84 12.73 33.05
CA PRO A 385 42.87 12.80 34.14
C PRO A 385 42.60 11.40 34.72
N ARG A 386 42.63 11.33 36.05
CA ARG A 386 42.24 10.19 36.88
C ARG A 386 40.71 10.21 37.07
N GLY A 387 40.11 9.02 37.15
CA GLY A 387 38.79 8.80 37.75
C GLY A 387 37.67 8.49 36.78
N ALA A 388 37.51 7.21 36.43
CA ALA A 388 36.24 6.65 35.99
C ALA A 388 36.01 5.38 36.81
N GLU A 389 34.91 5.38 37.55
CA GLU A 389 34.44 4.33 38.45
C GLU A 389 34.11 3.06 37.63
N LEU A 390 34.78 1.95 37.95
CA LEU A 390 34.56 0.66 37.30
C LEU A 390 33.16 0.14 37.65
N ALA A 391 32.39 -0.24 36.62
CA ALA A 391 31.08 -0.88 36.75
C ALA A 391 31.15 -2.10 37.69
N LYS A 392 30.23 -2.16 38.65
CA LYS A 392 30.15 -3.19 39.70
C LYS A 392 29.50 -4.45 39.13
N VAL A 393 30.24 -5.56 39.10
CA VAL A 393 29.73 -6.89 38.68
C VAL A 393 28.98 -7.53 39.86
N LEU A 394 27.67 -7.78 39.71
CA LEU A 394 26.86 -8.51 40.70
C LEU A 394 27.10 -10.02 40.59
N ARG A 395 27.07 -10.75 41.72
CA ARG A 395 27.23 -12.21 41.74
C ARG A 395 25.92 -12.92 42.07
N VAL A 396 25.79 -14.15 41.60
CA VAL A 396 24.61 -15.00 41.83
C VAL A 396 24.44 -15.23 43.34
N GLY A 397 23.31 -14.76 43.90
CA GLY A 397 22.97 -14.80 45.32
C GLY A 397 22.82 -13.43 46.01
N ASP A 398 23.17 -12.34 45.33
CA ASP A 398 23.00 -10.98 45.86
C ASP A 398 21.52 -10.56 45.88
N ARG A 399 21.05 -10.00 47.01
CA ARG A 399 19.69 -9.41 47.09
C ARG A 399 19.73 -7.93 46.68
N VAL A 400 18.92 -7.58 45.70
CA VAL A 400 18.75 -6.19 45.24
C VAL A 400 17.42 -5.64 45.79
N LYS A 401 17.39 -4.37 46.21
CA LYS A 401 16.18 -3.68 46.68
C LYS A 401 15.58 -2.83 45.56
N PRO A 402 14.24 -2.72 45.46
CA PRO A 402 13.60 -1.87 44.46
C PRO A 402 13.92 -0.38 44.68
N GLY A 403 14.07 0.34 43.58
CA GLY A 403 14.34 1.78 43.54
C GLY A 403 13.14 2.65 43.96
N PRO A 404 13.36 3.94 44.20
CA PRO A 404 12.38 4.86 44.80
C PRO A 404 11.14 5.17 43.92
N ASP A 405 11.16 4.81 42.63
CA ASP A 405 10.11 5.15 41.66
C ASP A 405 9.13 3.99 41.36
N TRP A 406 9.14 2.92 42.16
CA TRP A 406 8.24 1.78 41.98
C TRP A 406 6.85 2.02 42.59
N ASP A 407 5.80 1.98 41.76
CA ASP A 407 4.42 2.33 42.12
C ASP A 407 3.50 1.12 42.43
N GLY A 408 4.06 -0.10 42.40
CA GLY A 408 3.41 -1.31 42.93
C GLY A 408 2.27 -1.89 42.09
N ARG A 409 2.10 -1.55 40.80
CA ARG A 409 1.07 -2.14 39.93
C ARG A 409 1.64 -2.91 38.74
N LEU A 410 1.19 -4.16 38.57
CA LEU A 410 1.44 -4.97 37.37
C LEU A 410 0.28 -4.81 36.38
N TRP A 411 0.60 -4.58 35.10
CA TRP A 411 -0.40 -4.55 34.03
C TRP A 411 -0.29 -5.78 33.15
N GLY A 412 -1.41 -6.52 33.05
CA GLY A 412 -1.64 -7.46 31.96
C GLY A 412 -1.39 -8.93 32.29
N LEU A 413 -2.30 -9.57 33.03
CA LEU A 413 -2.57 -11.01 32.92
C LEU A 413 -4.05 -11.27 33.27
N ALA A 414 -4.81 -11.80 32.31
CA ALA A 414 -6.11 -12.41 32.57
C ALA A 414 -5.88 -13.87 32.97
N GLY A 415 -5.72 -14.12 34.28
CA GLY A 415 -5.58 -15.47 34.83
C GLY A 415 -4.75 -15.49 36.11
N THR A 416 -5.33 -16.00 37.19
CA THR A 416 -4.67 -16.22 38.48
C THR A 416 -3.70 -17.39 38.40
N VAL A 417 -2.39 -17.13 38.59
CA VAL A 417 -1.40 -18.16 38.91
C VAL A 417 -1.23 -18.20 40.43
N THR A 418 -1.64 -19.31 41.04
CA THR A 418 -1.48 -19.56 42.47
C THR A 418 -0.17 -20.32 42.72
N ALA A 419 0.79 -19.62 43.33
CA ALA A 419 2.04 -20.09 43.97
C ALA A 419 3.26 -20.41 43.08
N ILE A 420 4.40 -19.81 43.45
CA ILE A 420 5.75 -20.08 42.92
C ILE A 420 6.59 -20.74 44.05
N PRO A 421 7.33 -21.85 43.82
CA PRO A 421 8.20 -22.45 44.84
C PRO A 421 9.48 -21.63 45.04
N SER A 422 9.98 -21.62 46.28
CA SER A 422 10.97 -20.68 46.83
C SER A 422 12.43 -20.83 46.37
N ARG A 423 12.74 -21.51 45.26
CA ARG A 423 14.12 -21.59 44.72
C ARG A 423 14.13 -21.77 43.20
N LEU A 424 14.71 -20.81 42.49
CA LEU A 424 15.02 -20.86 41.06
C LEU A 424 16.47 -20.42 40.86
N ALA A 425 17.20 -21.14 40.00
CA ALA A 425 18.56 -20.80 39.58
C ALA A 425 18.52 -20.27 38.15
N VAL A 426 19.17 -19.14 37.91
CA VAL A 426 19.28 -18.48 36.60
C VAL A 426 20.72 -18.60 36.10
N THR A 427 20.89 -19.03 34.85
CA THR A 427 22.20 -19.02 34.18
C THR A 427 22.17 -17.99 33.06
N LEU A 428 23.13 -17.07 33.04
CA LEU A 428 23.24 -15.99 32.05
C LEU A 428 24.32 -16.33 31.03
N GLY A 429 23.97 -16.39 29.75
CA GLY A 429 24.91 -16.46 28.64
C GLY A 429 24.84 -15.18 27.79
N CYS A 430 25.99 -14.62 27.40
CA CYS A 430 26.06 -13.47 26.50
C CYS A 430 26.37 -13.92 25.07
N ASP A 431 25.52 -13.55 24.12
CA ASP A 431 25.77 -13.63 22.68
C ASP A 431 26.41 -12.31 22.16
N PRO A 432 27.25 -12.30 21.09
CA PRO A 432 27.95 -11.10 20.62
C PRO A 432 27.05 -9.95 20.14
N ALA A 433 25.72 -10.18 20.05
CA ALA A 433 24.72 -9.17 19.71
C ALA A 433 24.13 -8.43 20.93
N GLY A 434 24.61 -8.69 22.16
CA GLY A 434 24.20 -7.94 23.36
C GLY A 434 22.88 -8.40 24.00
N TRP A 435 22.44 -9.62 23.67
CA TRP A 435 21.28 -10.27 24.28
C TRP A 435 21.72 -11.15 25.45
N VAL A 436 20.88 -11.21 26.48
CA VAL A 436 21.07 -12.08 27.64
C VAL A 436 20.02 -13.18 27.55
N ASP A 437 20.47 -14.42 27.35
CA ASP A 437 19.59 -15.59 27.37
C ASP A 437 19.38 -16.06 28.81
N VAL A 438 18.11 -16.28 29.17
CA VAL A 438 17.70 -16.76 30.49
C VAL A 438 16.95 -18.07 30.30
N LYS A 439 17.55 -19.18 30.74
CA LYS A 439 16.90 -20.50 30.78
C LYS A 439 16.32 -20.82 32.14
N TRP A 440 15.11 -21.37 32.14
CA TRP A 440 14.39 -21.85 33.33
C TRP A 440 14.34 -23.37 33.30
N ASP A 441 14.76 -24.03 34.38
CA ASP A 441 14.64 -25.49 34.47
C ASP A 441 13.16 -25.88 34.61
N GLY A 442 12.63 -26.60 33.62
CA GLY A 442 11.28 -27.19 33.64
C GLY A 442 10.24 -26.55 32.72
N VAL A 443 10.60 -25.60 31.86
CA VAL A 443 9.72 -25.00 30.85
C VAL A 443 10.41 -25.04 29.49
N ASP A 444 9.79 -25.68 28.48
CA ASP A 444 10.33 -25.87 27.12
C ASP A 444 10.14 -24.64 26.20
N GLU A 445 10.26 -23.41 26.73
CA GLU A 445 10.22 -22.19 25.91
C GLU A 445 11.37 -21.23 26.27
N ASP A 446 12.08 -20.76 25.24
CA ASP A 446 13.17 -19.78 25.34
C ASP A 446 12.62 -18.34 25.38
N PHE A 447 13.13 -17.51 26.31
CA PHE A 447 12.75 -16.10 26.43
C PHE A 447 13.95 -15.18 26.17
N HIS A 448 13.74 -14.12 25.39
CA HIS A 448 14.75 -13.11 25.07
C HIS A 448 14.33 -11.73 25.58
N CYS A 449 15.25 -10.99 26.22
CA CYS A 449 15.04 -9.61 26.66
C CYS A 449 16.08 -8.65 26.05
N MET A 450 15.64 -7.45 25.60
CA MET A 450 16.51 -6.37 25.13
C MET A 450 17.04 -5.54 26.30
N GLY A 451 18.36 -5.37 26.40
CA GLY A 451 19.01 -4.42 27.32
C GLY A 451 19.56 -3.19 26.59
N TYR A 452 19.47 -2.01 27.21
CA TYR A 452 20.17 -0.80 26.77
C TYR A 452 21.11 -0.32 27.89
N ASN A 453 22.26 0.21 27.51
CA ASN A 453 23.42 0.56 28.36
C ASN A 453 23.11 1.02 29.80
N GLY A 454 23.55 0.21 30.78
CA GLY A 454 24.13 0.73 32.03
C GLY A 454 23.38 0.47 33.34
N GLN A 455 22.13 0.04 33.36
CA GLN A 455 21.43 -0.37 34.58
C GLN A 455 20.52 -1.57 34.30
N TYR A 456 20.69 -2.64 35.06
CA TYR A 456 19.89 -3.86 34.93
C TYR A 456 18.80 -3.86 36.00
N GLU A 457 17.55 -3.64 35.61
CA GLU A 457 16.40 -4.06 36.40
C GLU A 457 15.97 -5.45 35.89
N LEU A 458 16.07 -6.44 36.78
CA LEU A 458 15.51 -7.76 36.56
C LEU A 458 14.12 -7.75 37.19
N ASP A 459 13.09 -7.72 36.35
CA ASP A 459 11.73 -8.04 36.77
C ASP A 459 11.67 -9.53 37.13
N LEU A 460 11.44 -9.80 38.42
CA LEU A 460 11.09 -11.13 38.93
C LEU A 460 9.56 -11.25 38.86
N LEU A 461 9.06 -12.15 38.01
CA LEU A 461 7.65 -12.58 37.99
C LEU A 461 7.32 -13.47 39.20
#